data_AF-A0A8H4CT34-F1
#
_entry.id   AF-A0A8H4CT34-F1
#
_cell.length_a   1.000
_cell.length_b   1.000
_cell.length_c   1.000
_cell.angle_alpha   90.00
_cell.angle_beta   90.00
_cell.angle_gamma   90.00
#
_symmetry.space_group_name_H-M   'P 1'
#
loop_
_entity.id
_entity.type
_entity.pdbx_description
1 polymer ?
#
loop_
_entity_poly.entity_id
_entity_poly.type
_entity_poly.pdbx_seq_one_letter_code
_entity_poly.pdbx_strand_id
1 'polypeptide(L)'
;MSDDDGGLFCIAIDSDEEGTAKPRDHQSEEAFQELRATYRVKEQNGEVWKTIELPLTPGPASKPVLQELLHAVEELYFFRRYEEGAAFVRRVLDGSEAALDRDTKDMLSRYEAKCRGRMGN
;
A
#
# COMPACT_ATOMS: atom_id res chain seq x y z
N MET A 1 36.14 31.12 -29.70
CA MET A 1 36.90 30.22 -28.81
C MET A 1 36.58 30.72 -27.40
N SER A 2 35.42 30.36 -26.83
CA SER A 2 35.16 29.13 -26.07
C SER A 2 36.29 28.87 -25.08
N ASP A 3 36.04 29.17 -23.81
CA ASP A 3 36.22 28.23 -22.70
C ASP A 3 35.42 28.77 -21.50
N ASP A 4 34.17 28.29 -21.43
CA ASP A 4 33.32 28.21 -20.25
C ASP A 4 33.68 26.88 -19.60
N ASP A 5 34.47 26.89 -18.52
CA ASP A 5 34.49 25.80 -17.52
C ASP A 5 35.24 26.26 -16.27
N GLY A 6 34.48 26.51 -15.20
CA GLY A 6 35.00 27.02 -13.94
C GLY A 6 34.09 26.68 -12.75
N GLY A 7 33.54 25.47 -12.76
CA GLY A 7 33.14 24.74 -11.56
C GLY A 7 32.02 25.34 -10.70
N LEU A 8 30.77 25.11 -11.09
CA LEU A 8 29.53 25.35 -10.32
C LEU A 8 29.42 24.53 -9.00
N PHE A 9 30.50 23.88 -8.55
CA PHE A 9 30.54 23.01 -7.36
C PHE A 9 31.71 23.33 -6.41
N CYS A 10 32.10 24.61 -6.28
CA CYS A 10 32.92 25.05 -5.15
C CYS A 10 32.04 25.23 -3.91
N ILE A 11 31.50 24.12 -3.37
CA ILE A 11 31.00 24.11 -1.99
C ILE A 11 32.23 24.20 -1.09
N ALA A 12 32.63 25.41 -0.74
CA ALA A 12 33.54 25.62 0.37
C ALA A 12 32.80 25.21 1.64
N ILE A 13 33.14 24.04 2.19
CA ILE A 13 32.73 23.64 3.53
C ILE A 13 33.55 24.50 4.49
N ASP A 14 33.08 25.71 4.74
CA ASP A 14 33.55 26.52 5.86
C ASP A 14 32.92 25.91 7.12
N SER A 15 33.73 25.10 7.82
CA SER A 15 33.37 24.57 9.14
C SER A 15 33.48 25.69 10.17
N ASP A 16 32.51 26.61 10.20
CA ASP A 16 32.30 27.49 11.36
C ASP A 16 30.89 28.12 11.32
N GLU A 17 29.84 27.37 11.65
CA GLU A 17 28.62 27.96 12.21
C GLU A 17 28.02 27.03 13.28
N GLU A 18 28.16 27.49 14.53
CA GLU A 18 27.61 26.92 15.76
C GLU A 18 26.08 27.16 15.79
N GLY A 19 25.34 26.27 15.12
CA GLY A 19 23.88 26.17 15.21
C GLY A 19 23.47 24.73 15.54
N THR A 20 23.29 24.42 16.82
CA THR A 20 23.03 23.05 17.33
C THR A 20 21.60 22.53 17.11
N ALA A 21 20.90 23.02 16.08
CA ALA A 21 19.59 22.49 15.72
C ALA A 21 19.78 21.32 14.74
N LYS A 22 19.75 20.08 15.26
CA LYS A 22 19.66 18.89 14.42
C LYS A 22 18.42 19.01 13.52
N PRO A 23 18.52 18.74 12.20
CA PRO A 23 17.37 18.76 11.31
C PRO A 23 16.29 17.80 11.81
N ARG A 24 15.02 18.10 11.51
CA ARG A 24 13.86 17.35 12.04
C ARG A 24 13.91 15.85 11.72
N ASP A 25 14.60 15.48 10.63
CA ASP A 25 14.79 14.11 10.16
C ASP A 25 16.18 13.54 10.48
N HIS A 26 16.93 14.14 11.43
CA HIS A 26 18.23 13.62 11.84
C HIS A 26 18.09 12.26 12.55
N GLN A 27 18.61 11.20 11.95
CA GLN A 27 18.78 9.88 12.56
C GLN A 27 20.28 9.64 12.85
N SER A 28 20.62 9.09 14.02
CA SER A 28 22.00 8.65 14.27
C SER A 28 22.33 7.42 13.42
N GLU A 29 23.60 7.26 13.06
CA GLU A 29 24.07 6.08 12.31
C GLU A 29 23.73 4.77 13.04
N GLU A 30 23.86 4.75 14.36
CA GLU A 30 23.50 3.59 15.20
C GLU A 30 22.03 3.22 15.04
N ALA A 31 21.12 4.20 15.14
CA ALA A 31 19.69 3.98 14.96
C ALA A 31 19.35 3.57 13.52
N PHE A 32 20.10 4.05 12.53
CA PHE A 32 19.94 3.61 11.14
C PHE A 32 20.38 2.15 10.95
N GLN A 33 21.48 1.73 11.55
CA GLN A 33 21.95 0.36 11.48
C GLN A 33 21.01 -0.61 12.22
N GLU A 34 20.44 -0.21 13.37
CA GLU A 34 19.41 -0.98 14.06
C GLU A 34 18.13 -1.11 13.21
N LEU A 35 17.68 -0.01 12.59
CA LEU A 35 16.54 -0.03 11.66
C LEU A 35 16.83 -0.94 10.47
N ARG A 36 18.01 -0.83 9.86
CA ARG A 36 18.42 -1.65 8.73
C ARG A 36 18.49 -3.13 9.10
N ALA A 37 19.00 -3.46 10.28
CA ALA A 37 19.09 -4.83 10.77
C ALA A 37 17.70 -5.45 10.99
N THR A 38 16.73 -4.64 11.42
CA THR A 38 15.35 -5.08 11.70
C THR A 38 14.42 -4.95 10.50
N TYR A 39 14.80 -4.17 9.49
CA TYR A 39 13.97 -3.91 8.32
C TYR A 39 13.71 -5.20 7.53
N ARG A 40 12.43 -5.44 7.26
CA ARG A 40 11.95 -6.45 6.33
C ARG A 40 11.15 -5.74 5.25
N VAL A 41 11.48 -6.05 3.99
CA VAL A 41 10.67 -5.56 2.87
C VAL A 41 9.26 -6.09 3.06
N LYS A 42 8.27 -5.23 2.87
CA LYS A 42 6.87 -5.63 2.93
C LYS A 42 6.56 -6.46 1.68
N GLU A 43 6.62 -7.77 1.80
CA GLU A 43 6.24 -8.71 0.74
C GLU A 43 4.72 -8.84 0.69
N GLN A 44 4.11 -8.33 -0.38
CA GLN A 44 2.68 -8.49 -0.63
C GLN A 44 2.46 -9.78 -1.43
N ASN A 45 2.27 -10.89 -0.72
CA ASN A 45 2.11 -12.24 -1.28
C ASN A 45 0.63 -12.59 -1.59
N GLY A 46 -0.25 -11.60 -1.70
CA GLY A 46 -1.69 -11.82 -1.91
C GLY A 46 -2.40 -12.39 -0.69
N GLU A 47 -1.92 -12.08 0.51
CA GLU A 47 -2.51 -12.51 1.78
C GLU A 47 -3.25 -11.39 2.53
N VAL A 48 -3.33 -10.18 1.97
CA VAL A 48 -4.03 -9.04 2.60
C VAL A 48 -5.49 -9.36 2.90
N TRP A 49 -6.15 -10.17 2.07
CA TRP A 49 -7.53 -10.61 2.34
C TRP A 49 -7.70 -11.35 3.68
N LYS A 50 -6.63 -11.97 4.21
CA LYS A 50 -6.66 -12.68 5.50
C LYS A 50 -6.56 -11.73 6.69
N THR A 51 -6.03 -10.53 6.50
CA THR A 51 -5.90 -9.52 7.58
C THR A 51 -7.18 -8.70 7.75
N ILE A 52 -8.13 -8.81 6.81
CA ILE A 52 -9.39 -8.09 6.84
C ILE A 52 -10.40 -8.89 7.65
N GLU A 53 -10.86 -8.31 8.76
CA GLU A 53 -11.91 -8.89 9.59
C GLU A 53 -13.29 -8.63 8.95
N LEU A 54 -14.00 -9.71 8.62
CA LEU A 54 -15.35 -9.67 8.06
C LEU A 54 -16.34 -10.41 8.98
N PRO A 55 -17.55 -9.87 9.19
CA PRO A 55 -18.12 -8.69 8.52
C PRO A 55 -17.57 -7.36 9.05
N LEU A 56 -17.58 -6.33 8.20
CA LEU A 56 -17.23 -4.97 8.62
C LEU A 56 -18.23 -4.50 9.70
N THR A 57 -17.73 -3.69 10.63
CA THR A 57 -18.56 -3.12 11.70
C THR A 57 -19.78 -2.40 11.13
N PRO A 58 -20.95 -2.48 11.79
CA PRO A 58 -22.18 -1.87 11.29
C PRO A 58 -22.03 -0.34 11.22
N GLY A 59 -22.12 0.19 9.99
CA GLY A 59 -21.95 1.62 9.69
C GLY A 59 -21.07 1.83 8.46
N PRO A 60 -21.03 3.05 7.89
CA PRO A 60 -20.20 3.34 6.74
C PRO A 60 -18.72 3.13 7.09
N ALA A 61 -18.05 2.24 6.36
CA ALA A 61 -16.63 2.00 6.55
C ALA A 61 -15.81 3.23 6.13
N SER A 62 -14.64 3.39 6.74
CA SER A 62 -13.73 4.46 6.35
C SER A 62 -13.08 4.16 4.99
N LYS A 63 -12.76 5.21 4.23
CA LYS A 63 -12.06 5.10 2.95
C LYS A 63 -10.83 4.17 2.96
N PRO A 64 -9.92 4.20 3.96
CA PRO A 64 -8.78 3.29 3.96
C PRO A 64 -9.20 1.82 4.04
N VAL A 65 -10.21 1.49 4.86
CA VAL A 65 -10.73 0.12 4.96
C VAL A 65 -11.31 -0.36 3.62
N LEU A 66 -12.03 0.50 2.91
CA LEU A 66 -12.57 0.19 1.59
C LEU A 66 -11.47 -0.03 0.55
N GLN A 67 -10.41 0.77 0.60
CA GLN A 67 -9.25 0.62 -0.29
C GLN A 67 -8.48 -0.67 0.00
N GLU A 68 -8.27 -1.03 1.27
CA GLU A 68 -7.64 -2.30 1.64
C GLU A 68 -8.45 -3.50 1.15
N LEU A 69 -9.78 -3.40 1.22
CA LEU A 69 -10.68 -4.44 0.74
C LEU A 69 -10.60 -4.61 -0.78
N LEU A 70 -10.62 -3.52 -1.54
CA LEU A 70 -10.42 -3.56 -2.98
C LEU A 70 -9.05 -4.14 -3.34
N HIS A 71 -8.00 -3.65 -2.68
CA HIS A 71 -6.63 -4.11 -2.89
C HIS A 71 -6.47 -5.61 -2.65
N ALA A 72 -7.10 -6.13 -1.58
CA ALA A 72 -7.11 -7.56 -1.29
C ALA A 72 -7.72 -8.41 -2.42
N VAL A 73 -8.82 -7.94 -3.03
CA VAL A 73 -9.45 -8.61 -4.18
C VAL A 73 -8.59 -8.53 -5.43
N GLU A 74 -7.98 -7.37 -5.65
CA GLU A 74 -7.07 -7.14 -6.77
C GLU A 74 -5.86 -8.06 -6.70
N GLU A 75 -5.23 -8.16 -5.53
CA GLU A 75 -4.12 -9.09 -5.33
C GLU A 75 -4.54 -10.54 -5.61
N LEU A 76 -5.66 -11.00 -5.07
CA LEU A 76 -6.17 -12.36 -5.36
C LEU A 76 -6.34 -12.59 -6.87
N TYR A 77 -6.84 -11.58 -7.60
CA TYR A 77 -6.95 -11.64 -9.05
C TYR A 77 -5.58 -11.69 -9.75
N PHE A 78 -4.62 -10.85 -9.34
CA PHE A 78 -3.28 -10.81 -9.93
C PHE A 78 -2.47 -12.09 -9.67
N PHE A 79 -2.60 -12.66 -8.47
CA PHE A 79 -2.02 -13.96 -8.11
C PHE A 79 -2.77 -15.15 -8.73
N ARG A 80 -3.77 -14.90 -9.59
CA ARG A 80 -4.61 -15.91 -10.26
C ARG A 80 -5.40 -16.82 -9.31
N ARG A 81 -5.62 -16.39 -8.08
CA ARG A 81 -6.42 -17.07 -7.05
C ARG A 81 -7.89 -16.69 -7.22
N TYR A 82 -8.44 -17.02 -8.39
CA TYR A 82 -9.75 -16.53 -8.81
C TYR A 82 -10.89 -17.05 -7.94
N GLU A 83 -10.83 -18.32 -7.52
CA GLU A 83 -11.82 -18.93 -6.61
C GLU A 83 -11.90 -18.17 -5.29
N GLU A 84 -10.75 -17.93 -4.67
CA GLU A 84 -10.65 -17.19 -3.41
C GLU A 84 -11.09 -15.74 -3.57
N GLY A 85 -10.70 -15.09 -4.67
CA GLY A 85 -11.13 -13.73 -4.99
C GLY A 85 -12.66 -13.60 -5.10
N ALA A 86 -13.30 -14.51 -5.83
CA ALA A 86 -14.76 -14.51 -5.96
C ALA A 86 -15.47 -14.85 -4.65
N ALA A 87 -14.96 -15.83 -3.90
CA ALA A 87 -15.52 -16.19 -2.60
C ALA A 87 -15.41 -15.04 -1.59
N PHE A 88 -14.27 -14.34 -1.58
CA PHE A 88 -14.04 -13.18 -0.71
C PHE A 88 -15.01 -12.05 -1.05
N VAL A 89 -15.14 -11.67 -2.33
CA VAL A 89 -16.12 -10.65 -2.75
C VAL A 89 -17.53 -11.00 -2.30
N ARG A 90 -17.96 -12.26 -2.49
CA ARG A 90 -19.29 -12.71 -2.04
C ARG A 90 -19.47 -12.55 -0.54
N ARG A 91 -18.48 -12.95 0.26
CA ARG A 91 -18.53 -12.81 1.73
C ARG A 91 -18.64 -11.35 2.16
N VAL A 92 -17.94 -10.45 1.47
CA VAL A 92 -18.02 -9.02 1.73
C VAL A 92 -19.42 -8.49 1.40
N LEU A 93 -19.95 -8.82 0.21
CA LEU A 93 -21.26 -8.33 -0.22
C LEU A 93 -22.39 -8.89 0.63
N ASP A 94 -22.30 -10.14 1.10
CA ASP A 94 -23.32 -10.76 1.96
C ASP A 94 -23.30 -10.22 3.39
N GLY A 95 -22.11 -10.01 3.97
CA GLY A 95 -21.97 -9.65 5.39
C GLY A 95 -21.77 -8.17 5.67
N SER A 96 -21.33 -7.38 4.69
CA SER A 96 -20.82 -6.01 4.91
C SER A 96 -21.41 -4.98 3.94
N GLU A 97 -22.46 -5.33 3.20
CA GLU A 97 -23.00 -4.46 2.14
C GLU A 97 -23.39 -3.06 2.63
N ALA A 98 -23.93 -2.96 3.85
CA ALA A 98 -24.36 -1.70 4.45
C ALA A 98 -23.19 -0.75 4.75
N ALA A 99 -21.98 -1.28 4.89
CA ALA A 99 -20.78 -0.51 5.17
C ALA A 99 -20.08 0.01 3.91
N LEU A 100 -20.45 -0.49 2.74
CA LEU A 100 -19.83 -0.14 1.47
C LEU A 100 -20.55 1.02 0.78
N ASP A 101 -19.78 1.92 0.18
CA ASP A 101 -20.31 2.88 -0.78
C ASP A 101 -20.51 2.25 -2.17
N ARG A 102 -21.32 2.94 -2.99
CA ARG A 102 -21.78 2.44 -4.28
C ARG A 102 -20.62 2.09 -5.23
N ASP A 103 -19.58 2.90 -5.26
CA ASP A 103 -18.43 2.71 -6.15
C ASP A 103 -17.65 1.45 -5.77
N THR A 104 -17.40 1.25 -4.47
CA THR A 104 -16.76 0.04 -3.95
C THR A 104 -17.56 -1.21 -4.30
N LYS A 105 -18.89 -1.19 -4.13
CA LYS A 105 -19.76 -2.32 -4.51
C LYS A 105 -19.67 -2.67 -6.00
N ASP A 106 -19.67 -1.66 -6.86
CA ASP A 106 -19.58 -1.85 -8.32
C ASP A 106 -18.22 -2.45 -8.71
N MET A 107 -17.13 -1.93 -8.16
CA MET A 107 -15.78 -2.45 -8.39
C MET A 107 -15.63 -3.89 -7.91
N LEU A 108 -16.11 -4.23 -6.72
CA LEU A 108 -16.09 -5.60 -6.20
C LEU A 108 -16.87 -6.55 -7.14
N SER A 109 -18.06 -6.15 -7.57
CA SER A 109 -18.89 -6.94 -8.48
C SER A 109 -18.20 -7.19 -9.83
N ARG A 110 -17.50 -6.18 -10.37
CA ARG A 110 -16.68 -6.34 -11.60
C ARG A 110 -15.55 -7.34 -11.40
N TYR A 111 -14.85 -7.28 -10.27
CA TYR A 111 -13.77 -8.22 -9.98
C TYR A 111 -14.28 -9.65 -9.78
N GLU A 112 -15.42 -9.82 -9.11
CA GLU A 112 -16.07 -11.13 -9.01
C GLU A 112 -16.39 -11.70 -10.41
N ALA A 113 -17.00 -10.90 -11.28
CA ALA A 113 -17.32 -11.31 -12.64
C ALA A 113 -16.06 -11.69 -13.44
N LYS A 114 -14.98 -10.91 -13.31
CA LYS A 114 -13.68 -11.22 -13.92
C LYS A 114 -13.11 -12.54 -13.40
N CYS A 115 -13.12 -12.77 -12.09
CA CYS A 115 -12.67 -14.02 -11.48
C CYS A 115 -13.47 -15.21 -12.01
N ARG A 116 -14.81 -15.11 -12.06
CA ARG A 116 -15.70 -16.15 -12.62
C ARG A 116 -15.43 -16.43 -14.09
N GLY A 117 -15.21 -15.40 -14.90
CA GLY A 117 -14.82 -15.57 -16.31
C GLY A 117 -13.48 -16.26 -16.51
N ARG A 118 -12.57 -16.19 -15.54
CA ARG A 118 -11.25 -16.86 -15.57
C ARG A 118 -11.28 -18.28 -15.03
N MET A 119 -12.26 -18.62 -14.18
CA MET A 119 -12.52 -19.99 -13.70
C MET A 119 -13.30 -20.83 -14.71
N GLY A 120 -14.10 -20.20 -15.59
CA GLY A 120 -14.96 -20.85 -16.57
C GLY A 120 -14.32 -21.13 -17.94
N ASN A 121 -12.99 -21.13 -18.06
CA ASN A 121 -12.25 -21.51 -19.27
C ASN A 121 -11.28 -22.67 -18.97
#